data_AF-I2E1I5-F1
#
_entry.id   AF-I2E1I5-F1
#
_cell.length_a   1.000
_cell.length_b   1.000
_cell.length_c   1.000
_cell.angle_alpha   90.00
_cell.angle_beta   90.00
_cell.angle_gamma   90.00
#
_symmetry.space_group_name_H-M   'P 1'
#
loop_
_entity.id
_entity.type
_entity.pdbx_description
1 polymer ?
#
loop_
_entity_poly.entity_id
_entity_poly.type
_entity_poly.pdbx_seq_one_letter_code
_entity_poly.pdbx_strand_id
1 'polypeptide(L)'
;MAAAVKKEFGVDVSHDPNKKAASGLAPKWKALFGETRKTFLEDTATIAISHRAVRLRALQRMAEKAEIQSNMVLAASLLKQAAEEVGNAYTNRRELTGKDGKDLPVPVSPVTIFQLPDNDRS
;
A
#
# COMPACT_ATOMS: atom_id res chain seq x y z
N MET A 1 -20.62 0.32 8.71
CA MET A 1 -21.52 0.24 7.54
C MET A 1 -21.50 -1.12 6.81
N ALA A 2 -20.38 -1.84 6.69
CA ALA A 2 -20.36 -3.16 6.02
C ALA A 2 -21.07 -4.31 6.77
N ALA A 3 -21.18 -4.22 8.09
CA ALA A 3 -21.80 -5.29 8.90
C ALA A 3 -23.34 -5.33 8.79
N ALA A 4 -24.00 -4.22 8.45
CA ALA A 4 -25.47 -4.14 8.40
C ALA A 4 -26.03 -4.83 7.16
N VAL A 5 -25.40 -4.65 5.99
CA VAL A 5 -25.86 -5.21 4.71
C VAL A 5 -25.76 -6.74 4.67
N LYS A 6 -24.77 -7.32 5.35
CA LYS A 6 -24.59 -8.77 5.46
C LYS A 6 -25.73 -9.46 6.23
N LYS A 7 -26.37 -8.74 7.17
CA LYS A 7 -27.44 -9.26 8.02
C LYS A 7 -28.82 -9.19 7.36
N GLU A 8 -29.03 -8.25 6.44
CA GLU A 8 -30.31 -8.06 5.75
C GLU A 8 -30.39 -8.77 4.38
N PHE A 9 -29.27 -8.93 3.68
CA PHE A 9 -29.27 -9.47 2.31
C PHE A 9 -28.41 -10.72 2.11
N GLY A 10 -27.70 -11.21 3.13
CA GLY A 10 -26.87 -12.41 3.04
C GLY A 10 -25.68 -12.30 2.05
N VAL A 11 -25.44 -11.12 1.48
CA VAL A 11 -24.37 -10.87 0.49
C VAL A 11 -23.12 -10.36 1.21
N ASP A 12 -22.03 -11.12 1.09
CA ASP A 12 -20.70 -10.71 1.54
C ASP A 12 -20.12 -9.69 0.55
N VAL A 13 -20.06 -8.43 0.94
CA VAL A 13 -19.58 -7.35 0.05
C VAL A 13 -18.05 -7.33 0.02
N SER A 14 -17.42 -8.42 -0.42
CA SER A 14 -16.02 -8.47 -0.81
C SER A 14 -15.91 -8.80 -2.30
N HIS A 15 -16.31 -7.84 -3.13
CA HIS A 15 -16.28 -7.94 -4.59
C HIS A 15 -14.89 -7.59 -5.15
N ASP A 16 -13.84 -8.20 -4.62
CA ASP A 16 -12.52 -8.18 -5.25
C ASP A 16 -12.38 -9.46 -6.09
N PRO A 17 -12.46 -9.38 -7.43
CA PRO A 17 -12.46 -10.55 -8.30
C PRO A 17 -11.13 -11.31 -8.31
N ASN A 18 -10.05 -10.76 -7.71
CA ASN A 18 -8.79 -11.46 -7.52
C ASN A 18 -8.73 -12.26 -6.21
N LYS A 19 -9.74 -12.19 -5.35
CA LYS A 19 -9.80 -12.99 -4.11
C LYS A 19 -10.46 -14.33 -4.33
N LYS A 20 -10.04 -15.34 -3.55
CA LYS A 20 -10.68 -16.67 -3.54
C LYS A 20 -12.19 -16.62 -3.26
N ALA A 21 -12.65 -15.61 -2.51
CA ALA A 21 -14.06 -15.35 -2.21
C ALA A 21 -14.90 -14.97 -3.45
N ALA A 22 -14.29 -14.53 -4.55
CA ALA A 22 -14.96 -14.14 -5.78
C ALA A 22 -15.03 -15.26 -6.84
N SER A 23 -14.75 -16.50 -6.44
CA SER A 23 -14.83 -17.67 -7.35
C SER A 23 -16.23 -17.83 -7.97
N GLY A 24 -17.30 -17.49 -7.23
CA GLY A 24 -18.69 -17.51 -7.69
C GLY A 24 -19.18 -16.27 -8.46
N LEU A 25 -18.32 -15.28 -8.75
CA LEU A 25 -18.75 -14.09 -9.51
C LEU A 25 -19.11 -14.46 -10.96
N ALA A 26 -20.27 -14.01 -11.43
CA ALA A 26 -20.69 -14.21 -12.81
C ALA A 26 -19.68 -13.60 -13.81
N PRO A 27 -19.46 -14.22 -14.99
CA PRO A 27 -18.48 -13.77 -15.98
C PRO A 27 -18.62 -12.29 -16.38
N LYS A 28 -19.86 -11.79 -16.47
CA LYS A 28 -20.15 -10.38 -16.79
C LYS A 28 -19.50 -9.40 -15.82
N TRP A 29 -19.55 -9.69 -14.52
CA TRP A 29 -18.99 -8.80 -13.48
C TRP A 29 -17.46 -8.83 -13.46
N LYS A 30 -16.85 -9.99 -13.75
CA LYS A 30 -15.39 -10.11 -13.92
C LYS A 30 -14.91 -9.32 -15.14
N ALA A 31 -15.63 -9.41 -16.26
CA ALA A 31 -15.32 -8.65 -17.47
C ALA A 31 -15.44 -7.14 -17.24
N LEU A 32 -16.55 -6.68 -16.65
CA LEU A 32 -16.77 -5.26 -16.34
C LEU A 32 -15.69 -4.72 -15.39
N PHE A 33 -15.32 -5.48 -14.35
CA PHE A 33 -14.23 -5.07 -13.45
C PHE A 33 -12.89 -4.99 -14.18
N GLY A 34 -12.58 -5.98 -15.03
CA GLY A 34 -11.33 -6.00 -15.79
C GLY A 34 -11.21 -4.79 -16.72
N GLU A 35 -12.29 -4.49 -17.46
CA GLU A 35 -12.37 -3.35 -18.36
C GLU A 35 -12.26 -2.02 -17.62
N THR A 36 -13.08 -1.80 -16.58
CA THR A 36 -13.04 -0.57 -15.78
C THR A 36 -11.70 -0.36 -15.07
N ARG A 37 -11.08 -1.44 -14.56
CA ARG A 37 -9.73 -1.38 -13.98
C ARG A 37 -8.69 -1.00 -15.03
N LYS A 38 -8.77 -1.56 -16.22
CA LYS A 38 -7.86 -1.24 -17.32
C LYS A 38 -7.97 0.24 -17.69
N THR A 39 -9.18 0.72 -17.97
CA THR A 39 -9.43 2.14 -18.28
C THR A 39 -8.94 3.05 -17.16
N PHE A 40 -9.24 2.72 -15.89
CA PHE A 40 -8.77 3.51 -14.74
C PHE A 40 -7.25 3.61 -14.66
N LEU A 41 -6.54 2.51 -14.91
CA LEU A 41 -5.07 2.49 -14.91
C LEU A 41 -4.49 3.26 -16.10
N GLU A 42 -5.09 3.13 -17.28
CA GLU A 42 -4.69 3.87 -18.49
C GLU A 42 -4.88 5.38 -18.27
N ASP A 43 -6.06 5.80 -17.80
CA ASP A 43 -6.37 7.19 -17.48
C ASP A 43 -5.41 7.73 -16.41
N THR A 44 -5.18 6.97 -15.33
CA THR A 44 -4.23 7.37 -14.28
C THR A 44 -2.80 7.49 -14.81
N ALA A 45 -2.40 6.64 -15.75
CA ALA A 45 -1.09 6.69 -16.39
C ALA A 45 -0.93 7.94 -17.28
N THR A 46 -2.01 8.52 -17.80
CA THR A 46 -1.94 9.81 -18.51
C THR A 46 -1.67 11.00 -17.59
N ILE A 47 -2.01 10.89 -16.31
CA ILE A 47 -1.79 11.96 -15.33
C ILE A 47 -0.30 12.00 -14.98
N ALA A 48 0.43 12.97 -15.55
CA ALA A 48 1.89 13.04 -15.43
C ALA A 48 2.39 13.01 -13.96
N ILE A 49 1.68 13.66 -13.03
CA ILE A 49 2.07 13.71 -11.61
C ILE A 49 1.96 12.34 -10.91
N SER A 50 1.28 11.35 -11.50
CA SER A 50 1.23 9.98 -10.96
C SER A 50 2.61 9.31 -11.04
N HIS A 51 3.44 9.71 -12.00
CA HIS A 51 4.78 9.16 -12.23
C HIS A 51 5.83 9.84 -11.35
N ARG A 52 6.55 9.03 -10.56
CA ARG A 52 7.63 9.52 -9.67
C ARG A 52 8.69 10.34 -10.41
N ALA A 53 9.10 9.92 -11.61
CA ALA A 53 10.11 10.63 -12.40
C ALA A 53 9.69 12.07 -12.74
N VAL A 54 8.39 12.30 -12.99
CA VAL A 54 7.85 13.63 -13.29
C VAL A 54 7.86 14.50 -12.05
N ARG A 55 7.40 13.98 -10.91
CA ARG A 55 7.41 14.70 -9.63
C ARG A 55 8.82 15.08 -9.19
N LEU A 56 9.78 14.16 -9.27
CA LEU A 56 11.18 14.44 -8.94
C LEU A 56 11.79 15.54 -9.80
N ARG A 57 11.51 15.55 -11.12
CA ARG A 57 11.94 16.66 -11.99
C ARG A 57 11.29 17.99 -11.62
N ALA A 58 10.04 17.98 -11.19
CA ALA A 58 9.37 19.18 -10.72
C ALA A 58 9.98 19.69 -9.41
N LEU A 59 10.21 18.80 -8.44
CA LEU A 59 10.88 19.11 -7.17
C LEU A 59 12.27 19.70 -7.39
N GLN A 60 13.06 19.13 -8.30
CA GLN A 60 14.39 19.66 -8.65
C GLN A 60 14.30 21.10 -9.16
N ARG A 61 13.45 21.39 -10.15
CA ARG A 61 13.30 22.76 -10.68
C ARG A 61 12.84 23.75 -9.61
N MET A 62 11.96 23.32 -8.70
CA MET A 62 11.51 24.16 -7.59
C MET A 62 12.64 24.42 -6.59
N ALA A 63 13.48 23.43 -6.31
CA ALA A 63 14.62 23.58 -5.42
C ALA A 63 15.66 24.54 -6.01
N GLU A 64 16.04 24.37 -7.28
CA GLU A 64 16.94 25.28 -8.00
C GLU A 64 16.42 26.73 -7.96
N LYS A 65 15.11 26.92 -8.20
CA LYS A 65 14.49 28.25 -8.11
C LYS A 65 14.52 28.82 -6.68
N ALA A 66 14.27 27.99 -5.67
CA ALA A 66 14.34 28.41 -4.27
C ALA A 66 15.77 28.80 -3.86
N GLU A 67 16.78 28.09 -4.35
CA GLU A 67 18.20 28.42 -4.14
C GLU A 67 18.58 29.75 -4.78
N ILE A 68 18.16 30.00 -6.04
CA ILE A 68 18.37 31.29 -6.73
C ILE A 68 17.73 32.45 -5.95
N GLN A 69 16.59 32.20 -5.30
CA GLN A 69 15.88 33.18 -4.47
C GLN A 69 16.46 33.28 -3.04
N SER A 70 17.54 32.57 -2.73
CA SER A 70 18.12 32.45 -1.38
C SER A 70 17.12 31.96 -0.31
N ASN A 71 16.05 31.27 -0.72
CA ASN A 71 15.07 30.68 0.19
C ASN A 71 15.49 29.25 0.58
N MET A 72 16.51 29.18 1.42
CA MET A 72 17.15 27.92 1.80
C MET A 72 16.23 26.99 2.61
N VAL A 73 15.26 27.55 3.35
CA VAL A 73 14.26 26.76 4.09
C VAL A 73 13.36 26.01 3.11
N LEU A 74 12.88 26.67 2.06
CA LEU A 74 12.08 26.04 1.03
C LEU A 74 12.89 25.00 0.24
N ALA A 75 14.13 25.33 -0.15
CA ALA A 75 15.02 24.40 -0.85
C ALA A 75 15.23 23.12 -0.04
N ALA A 76 15.55 23.22 1.26
CA ALA A 76 15.71 22.08 2.16
C ALA A 76 14.43 21.23 2.25
N SER A 77 13.25 21.87 2.29
CA SER A 77 11.97 21.15 2.34
C SER A 77 11.67 20.37 1.04
N LEU A 78 12.01 20.94 -0.12
CA LEU A 78 11.82 20.31 -1.43
C LEU A 78 12.79 19.13 -1.62
N LEU A 79 14.04 19.28 -1.16
CA LEU A 79 15.03 18.20 -1.15
C LEU A 79 14.60 17.05 -0.24
N LYS A 80 14.02 17.35 0.93
CA LYS A 80 13.44 16.35 1.82
C LYS A 80 12.29 15.59 1.15
N GLN A 81 11.36 16.29 0.51
CA GLN A 81 10.26 15.66 -0.22
C GLN A 81 10.78 14.72 -1.32
N ALA A 82 11.81 15.15 -2.06
CA ALA A 82 12.42 14.30 -3.08
C ALA A 82 13.04 13.02 -2.47
N ALA A 83 13.73 13.15 -1.32
CA ALA A 83 14.29 12.01 -0.61
C ALA A 83 13.21 11.03 -0.12
N GLU A 84 12.09 11.52 0.39
CA GLU A 84 10.95 10.68 0.83
C GLU A 84 10.31 9.91 -0.34
N GLU A 85 10.18 10.53 -1.51
CA GLU A 85 9.67 9.87 -2.72
C GLU A 85 10.61 8.78 -3.26
N VAL A 86 11.92 8.96 -3.11
CA VAL A 86 12.93 7.96 -3.49
C VAL A 86 13.01 6.84 -2.47
N GLY A 87 12.93 7.18 -1.17
CA GLY A 87 13.00 6.25 -0.05
C GLY A 87 11.74 5.42 0.19
N ASN A 88 10.79 5.41 -0.74
CA ASN A 88 9.53 4.66 -0.65
C ASN A 88 8.71 4.96 0.62
N ALA A 89 8.87 6.14 1.22
CA ALA A 89 8.22 6.53 2.48
C ALA A 89 6.68 6.49 2.39
N TYR A 90 6.15 6.67 1.18
CA TYR A 90 4.72 6.69 0.87
C TYR A 90 4.17 5.36 0.33
N THR A 91 4.93 4.28 0.44
CA THR A 91 4.47 2.94 0.04
C THR A 91 4.01 2.14 1.25
N ASN A 92 3.07 1.22 1.05
CA ASN A 92 2.65 0.26 2.08
C ASN A 92 3.76 -0.76 2.44
N ARG A 93 4.93 -0.66 1.81
CA ARG A 93 6.11 -1.49 2.05
C ARG A 93 7.06 -0.73 2.98
N ARG A 94 7.23 -1.21 4.20
CA ARG A 94 8.30 -0.78 5.10
C ARG A 94 9.42 -1.80 5.05
N GLU A 95 10.59 -1.37 4.60
CA GLU A 95 11.82 -2.13 4.79
C GLU A 95 12.34 -1.79 6.19
N LEU A 96 12.26 -2.76 7.08
CA LEU A 96 12.75 -2.65 8.45
C LEU A 96 14.10 -3.36 8.50
N THR A 97 15.16 -2.59 8.68
CA THR A 97 16.51 -3.09 9.00
C THR A 97 16.79 -2.85 10.48
N GLY A 98 17.59 -3.73 11.08
CA GLY A 98 18.13 -3.54 12.42
C GLY A 98 19.07 -2.33 12.50
N LYS A 99 19.48 -1.98 13.71
CA LYS A 99 20.42 -0.87 13.97
C LYS A 99 21.67 -1.02 13.08
N ASP A 100 22.10 0.07 12.46
CA ASP A 100 23.27 0.13 11.57
C ASP A 100 23.16 -0.77 10.31
N GLY A 101 21.94 -1.04 9.83
CA GLY A 101 21.71 -1.89 8.65
C GLY A 101 21.88 -3.39 8.91
N LYS A 102 22.02 -3.80 10.18
CA LYS A 102 22.07 -5.20 10.59
C LYS A 102 20.72 -5.89 10.37
N ASP A 103 20.72 -7.22 10.36
CA ASP A 103 19.48 -7.99 10.29
C ASP A 103 18.59 -7.68 11.51
N LEU A 104 17.27 -7.69 11.30
CA LEU A 104 16.33 -7.64 12.41
C LEU A 104 16.50 -8.90 13.28
N PRO A 105 16.41 -8.78 14.61
CA PRO A 105 16.39 -9.96 15.46
C PRO A 105 15.24 -10.86 15.04
N VAL A 106 15.54 -12.13 14.76
CA VAL A 106 14.53 -13.13 14.43
C VAL A 106 13.51 -13.18 15.58
N PRO A 107 12.20 -13.00 15.33
CA PRO A 107 11.21 -13.12 16.38
C PRO A 107 11.17 -14.58 16.83
N VAL A 108 11.77 -14.88 17.98
CA VAL A 108 11.54 -16.13 18.70
C VAL A 108 10.09 -16.14 19.14
N SER A 109 9.23 -16.75 18.33
CA SER A 109 7.83 -16.94 18.69
C SER A 109 7.80 -17.99 19.80
N PRO A 110 7.39 -17.68 21.05
CA PRO A 110 7.24 -18.72 22.06
C PRO A 110 6.10 -19.64 21.62
N VAL A 111 6.44 -20.89 21.30
CA VAL A 111 5.44 -21.95 21.10
C VAL A 111 4.85 -22.26 22.46
N THR A 112 3.75 -21.61 22.81
CA THR A 112 2.98 -21.94 24.01
C THR A 112 2.22 -23.25 23.72
N ILE A 113 2.82 -24.39 24.05
CA ILE A 113 2.13 -25.68 24.01
C ILE A 113 1.07 -25.66 25.12
N PHE A 114 -0.19 -25.50 24.74
CA PHE A 114 -1.31 -25.68 25.66
C PHE A 114 -1.45 -27.18 25.91
N GLN A 115 -0.89 -27.69 27.02
CA GLN A 115 -1.15 -29.05 27.47
C GLN A 115 -2.64 -29.16 27.81
N LEU A 116 -3.38 -29.91 27.00
CA LEU A 116 -4.76 -30.28 27.27
C LEU A 116 -4.74 -31.27 28.45
N PRO A 117 -5.53 -31.08 29.53
CA PRO A 117 -5.55 -32.03 30.63
C PRO A 117 -6.09 -33.38 30.12
N ASP A 118 -5.38 -34.46 30.43
CA ASP A 118 -5.81 -35.82 30.13
C ASP A 118 -7.19 -36.05 30.77
N ASN A 119 -8.21 -36.12 29.92
CA ASN A 119 -9.56 -36.42 30.37
C ASN A 119 -9.66 -37.92 30.59
N ASP A 120 -9.33 -38.34 31.81
CA ASP A 120 -9.55 -39.70 32.32
C ASP A 120 -10.97 -40.15 32.00
N ARG A 121 -11.07 -41.08 31.05
CA ARG A 121 -12.28 -41.86 30.80
C ARG A 121 -12.28 -43.02 31.78
N SER A 122 -13.10 -42.92 32.82
CA SER A 122 -13.67 -44.08 33.53
C SER A 122 -15.14 -44.22 33.17
#